data_AF-J9E501-F1
#
_entry.id   AF-J9E501-F1
#
_cell.length_a   1.000
_cell.length_b   1.000
_cell.length_c   1.000
_cell.angle_alpha   90.00
_cell.angle_beta   90.00
_cell.angle_gamma   90.00
#
_symmetry.space_group_name_H-M   'P 1'
#
loop_
_entity.id
_entity.type
_entity.pdbx_description
1 polymer ?
#
loop_
_entity_poly.entity_id
_entity_poly.type
_entity_poly.pdbx_seq_one_letter_code
_entity_poly.pdbx_strand_id
1 'polypeptide(L)' 'MSGTFHPRCTLEGYYKAEQCHDNFCWCVDKYGREFDNSRVIGRLPDCGQYATEMDENEKEELLAEL' A
#
# COMPACT_ATOMS: atom_id res chain seq x y z
N MET A 1 -0.03 23.53 6.58
CA MET A 1 -1.07 22.77 7.30
C MET A 1 -1.10 21.41 6.66
N SER A 2 -0.63 20.36 7.33
CA SER A 2 -1.01 19.05 6.84
C SER A 2 -2.45 18.74 7.25
N GLY A 3 -3.21 18.26 6.27
CA GLY A 3 -4.59 17.91 6.44
C GLY A 3 -4.72 16.59 7.22
N THR A 4 -5.95 16.15 7.43
CA THR A 4 -6.20 14.78 7.90
C THR A 4 -5.71 13.78 6.86
N PHE A 5 -5.10 12.68 7.30
CA PHE A 5 -4.77 11.56 6.41
C PHE A 5 -6.04 11.01 5.75
N HIS A 6 -6.06 10.98 4.42
CA HIS A 6 -7.10 10.35 3.63
C HIS A 6 -6.47 9.18 2.86
N PRO A 7 -6.80 7.93 3.21
CA PRO A 7 -6.19 6.77 2.57
C PRO A 7 -6.60 6.67 1.10
N ARG A 8 -5.70 6.13 0.29
CA ARG A 8 -5.96 5.80 -1.10
C ARG A 8 -6.54 4.40 -1.17
N CYS A 9 -7.72 4.25 -1.75
CA CYS A 9 -8.39 2.95 -1.88
C CYS A 9 -8.52 2.51 -3.35
N THR A 10 -8.64 1.20 -3.56
CA THR A 10 -9.04 0.59 -4.83
C THR A 10 -10.55 0.77 -5.05
N LEU A 11 -11.05 0.41 -6.24
CA LEU A 11 -12.48 0.47 -6.54
C LEU A 11 -13.30 -0.56 -5.74
N GLU A 12 -12.66 -1.63 -5.32
CA GLU A 12 -13.26 -2.68 -4.49
C GLU A 12 -13.32 -2.31 -3.01
N GLY A 13 -12.67 -1.21 -2.61
CA GLY A 13 -12.67 -0.70 -1.25
C GLY A 13 -11.47 -1.11 -0.40
N TYR A 14 -10.49 -1.82 -0.96
CA TYR A 14 -9.22 -2.13 -0.29
C TYR A 14 -8.26 -0.94 -0.29
N TYR A 15 -7.24 -0.98 0.56
CA TYR A 15 -6.16 0.01 0.52
C TYR A 15 -5.29 -0.22 -0.73
N LYS A 16 -4.93 0.86 -1.43
CA LYS A 16 -3.86 0.80 -2.43
C LYS A 16 -2.54 0.54 -1.72
N ALA A 17 -1.67 -0.26 -2.34
CA ALA A 17 -0.36 -0.59 -1.79
C ALA A 17 0.45 0.67 -1.43
N GLU A 18 0.39 1.73 -2.26
CA GLU A 18 1.05 2.99 -1.98
C GLU A 18 0.14 3.96 -1.22
N GLN A 19 0.54 4.33 0.00
CA GLN A 19 -0.10 5.37 0.79
C GLN A 19 0.84 6.56 0.94
N CYS A 20 0.30 7.77 0.85
CA CYS A 20 1.06 8.99 1.03
C CYS A 20 0.30 9.95 1.94
N HIS A 21 1.03 10.54 2.89
CA HIS A 21 0.56 11.61 3.74
C HIS A 21 1.69 12.61 3.95
N ASP A 22 1.39 13.87 3.68
CA ASP A 22 2.35 14.97 3.70
C ASP A 22 3.54 14.69 2.78
N ASN A 23 4.74 14.63 3.33
CA ASN A 23 5.96 14.30 2.59
C ASN A 23 6.35 12.83 2.73
N PHE A 24 5.56 12.02 3.43
CA PHE A 24 5.82 10.61 3.65
C PHE A 24 4.97 9.76 2.71
N CYS A 25 5.58 8.73 2.15
CA CYS A 25 4.88 7.65 1.49
C CYS A 25 5.37 6.32 2.04
N TRP A 26 4.51 5.30 2.10
CA TRP A 26 4.81 3.97 2.62
C TRP A 26 3.99 2.91 1.87
N CYS A 27 4.41 1.66 2.00
CA CYS A 27 3.68 0.53 1.44
C CYS A 27 2.77 -0.08 2.49
N VAL A 28 1.56 -0.49 2.09
CA VAL A 28 0.60 -1.20 2.93
C VAL A 28 0.08 -2.47 2.24
N ASP A 29 -0.39 -3.42 3.02
CA ASP A 29 -1.22 -4.52 2.51
C ASP A 29 -2.66 -4.06 2.20
N LYS A 30 -3.51 -4.97 1.70
CA LYS A 30 -4.88 -4.64 1.30
C LYS A 30 -5.76 -4.14 2.46
N TYR A 31 -5.35 -4.41 3.70
CA TYR A 31 -6.02 -3.98 4.93
C TYR A 31 -5.44 -2.69 5.53
N GLY A 32 -4.39 -2.13 4.91
CA GLY A 32 -3.79 -0.86 5.33
C GLY A 32 -2.69 -0.99 6.37
N ARG A 33 -2.19 -2.20 6.66
CA ARG A 33 -1.04 -2.39 7.55
C ARG A 33 0.24 -2.04 6.81
N GLU A 34 1.03 -1.14 7.37
CA GLU A 34 2.32 -0.71 6.83
C GLU A 34 3.35 -1.84 6.84
N PHE A 35 4.10 -1.99 5.74
CA PHE A 35 5.25 -2.87 5.66
C PHE A 35 6.47 -2.24 6.33
N ASP A 36 7.25 -3.04 7.04
CA ASP A 36 8.44 -2.59 7.74
C ASP A 36 9.45 -1.97 6.75
N ASN A 37 10.06 -0.86 7.16
CA ASN A 37 11.06 -0.10 6.38
C ASN A 37 10.57 0.42 5.01
N SER A 38 9.26 0.44 4.75
CA SER A 38 8.70 0.92 3.48
C SER A 38 8.59 2.44 3.38
N ARG A 39 8.68 3.15 4.51
CA ARG A 39 8.46 4.59 4.60
C ARG A 39 9.60 5.39 3.98
N VAL A 40 9.25 6.27 3.03
CA VAL A 40 10.16 7.15 2.28
C VAL A 40 9.68 8.60 2.32
N ILE A 41 10.60 9.54 2.09
CA ILE A 41 10.31 10.99 2.06
C ILE A 41 10.47 11.53 0.64
N GLY A 42 9.47 12.28 0.15
CA GLY A 42 9.59 13.05 -1.10
C GLY A 42 9.64 12.23 -2.39
N ARG A 43 9.35 10.92 -2.32
CA ARG A 43 9.25 10.01 -3.47
C ARG A 43 8.18 8.95 -3.22
N LEU A 44 7.73 8.29 -4.29
CA LEU A 44 6.88 7.11 -4.18
C LEU A 44 7.74 5.87 -3.85
N PRO A 45 7.31 5.00 -2.92
CA PRO A 45 7.99 3.76 -2.62
C PRO A 45 7.72 2.72 -3.72
N ASP A 46 8.70 1.86 -3.98
CA ASP A 46 8.48 0.67 -4.80
C ASP A 46 7.83 -0.41 -3.94
N CYS A 47 6.51 -0.59 -4.08
CA CYS A 47 5.78 -1.59 -3.31
C CYS A 47 5.79 -2.99 -3.95
N GLY A 48 6.32 -3.15 -5.17
CA GLY A 48 6.41 -4.45 -5.82
C GLY A 48 7.30 -5.44 -5.07
N GLN A 49 8.27 -4.93 -4.30
CA GLN A 49 9.16 -5.74 -3.46
C GLN A 49 8.44 -6.49 -2.32
N TYR A 50 7.25 -6.03 -1.91
CA TYR A 50 6.47 -6.64 -0.83
C TYR A 50 5.43 -7.66 -1.34
N ALA A 51 5.29 -7.84 -2.66
CA ALA A 51 4.37 -8.80 -3.26
C ALA A 51 4.68 -10.26 -2.88
N THR A 52 5.88 -10.55 -2.41
CA THR A 52 6.32 -11.87 -1.94
C THR A 52 5.96 -12.15 -0.48
N GLU A 53 5.65 -11.11 0.31
CA GLU A 53 5.27 -11.19 1.72
C GLU A 53 3.75 -11.27 1.92
N MET A 54 3.00 -11.13 0.83
CA MET A 54 1.55 -11.31 0.79
C MET A 54 1.22 -12.79 0.88
N ASP A 55 0.23 -13.12 1.71
CA ASP A 55 -0.14 -14.51 1.94
C ASP A 55 -0.67 -15.16 0.65
N GLU A 56 -0.64 -16.50 0.59
CA GLU A 56 -1.06 -17.23 -0.61
C GLU A 56 -2.52 -16.94 -0.98
N ASN A 57 -3.39 -16.56 -0.03
CA ASN A 57 -4.77 -16.13 -0.34
C ASN A 57 -4.80 -14.72 -0.96
N GLU A 58 -3.95 -13.80 -0.51
CA GLU A 58 -3.80 -12.46 -1.10
C GLU A 58 -3.20 -12.51 -2.51
N LYS A 59 -2.27 -13.43 -2.77
CA LYS A 59 -1.78 -13.72 -4.14
C LYS A 59 -2.86 -14.30 -5.04
N GLU A 60 -3.70 -15.19 -4.51
CA GLU A 60 -4.78 -15.82 -5.27
C GLU A 60 -5.85 -14.78 -5.68
N GLU A 61 -6.17 -13.83 -4.80
CA GLU A 61 -7.03 -12.68 -5.13
C GLU A 61 -6.40 -11.76 -6.19
N LEU A 62 -5.09 -11.45 -6.09
CA LEU A 62 -4.37 -10.66 -7.10
C LEU A 62 -4.27 -11.35 -8.47
N LEU A 63 -4.19 -12.68 -8.50
CA LEU A 63 -4.16 -13.47 -9.73
C LEU A 63 -5.54 -13.69 -10.33
N ALA A 64 -6.61 -13.60 -9.53
CA ALA A 64 -7.98 -13.70 -10.02
C ALA A 64 -8.46 -12.45 -10.78
N GLU A 65 -7.73 -11.34 -10.70
CA GLU A 65 -8.00 -10.09 -11.43
C GLU A 65 -7.22 -9.94 -12.76
N LEU A 66 -6.44 -10.95 -13.17
CA LEU A 66 -5.74 -11.03 -14.47
C LEU A 66 -6.49 -11.91 -15.48
#